data_AF-X1F656-F1
#
_entry.id   AF-X1F656-F1
#
_cell.length_a   1.000
_cell.length_b   1.000
_cell.length_c   1.000
_cell.angle_alpha   90.00
_cell.angle_beta   90.00
_cell.angle_gamma   90.00
#
_symmetry.space_group_name_H-M   'P 1'
#
loop_
_entity.id
_entity.type
_entity.pdbx_description
1 polymer ?
#
loop_
_entity_poly.entity_id
_entity_poly.type
_entity_poly.pdbx_seq_one_letter_code
_entity_poly.pdbx_strand_id
1 'polypeptide(L)'
;MILEKYSFGIGDRFCRQGKAQLAALMKAKQQGLNITPVWNKSHREHTIIGTMPQDTRREADAAVAACGWEGSYFVDADHIGLANVEEFIESSDFFTLDVADFIGEPADKSDVNSFFQKHKKFIGSLAIDGVDETFDITEKRLRTIAEKFLLAVKQAGKIYRHIEAARGADNFVTEVSMDETLLPQTPVEMFFILAAIADEGIPAQTIAPKFTGRFNKGVDYVGDVTLFTKEFEGDLAVVA
;
A
#
# COMPACT_ATOMS: atom_id res chain seq x y z
N MET A 1 -12.09 -1.63 -9.50
CA MET A 1 -12.89 -1.68 -8.25
C MET A 1 -12.52 -0.45 -7.45
N ILE A 2 -13.42 0.09 -6.63
CA ILE A 2 -13.10 1.27 -5.81
C ILE A 2 -13.27 0.89 -4.34
N LEU A 3 -12.21 1.08 -3.56
CA LEU A 3 -12.20 0.89 -2.13
C LEU A 3 -13.07 1.97 -1.48
N GLU A 4 -13.93 1.56 -0.54
CA GLU A 4 -14.76 2.51 0.21
C GLU A 4 -13.90 3.37 1.15
N LYS A 5 -14.47 4.48 1.64
CA LYS A 5 -13.77 5.48 2.46
C LYS A 5 -12.96 4.89 3.63
N TYR A 6 -13.49 3.86 4.28
CA TYR A 6 -12.84 3.16 5.36
C TYR A 6 -12.78 1.67 5.05
N SER A 7 -11.59 1.09 5.13
CA SER A 7 -11.34 -0.34 5.07
C SER A 7 -10.57 -0.79 6.31
N PHE A 8 -10.61 -2.09 6.59
CA PHE A 8 -9.84 -2.66 7.70
C PHE A 8 -9.37 -4.07 7.35
N GLY A 9 -8.05 -4.28 7.41
CA GLY A 9 -7.43 -5.59 7.27
C GLY A 9 -7.82 -6.50 8.44
N ILE A 10 -8.48 -7.62 8.14
CA ILE A 10 -8.94 -8.61 9.12
C ILE A 10 -8.25 -9.96 8.90
N GLY A 11 -6.92 -9.93 8.82
CA GLY A 11 -6.12 -11.12 8.55
C GLY A 11 -6.46 -12.30 9.46
N ASP A 12 -6.60 -13.47 8.84
CA ASP A 12 -6.95 -14.73 9.50
C ASP A 12 -6.01 -15.85 9.04
N ARG A 13 -5.00 -16.11 9.87
CA ARG A 13 -4.02 -17.16 9.58
C ARG A 13 -4.63 -18.55 9.53
N PHE A 14 -5.72 -18.81 10.23
CA PHE A 14 -6.28 -20.15 10.40
C PHE A 14 -7.52 -20.43 9.55
N CYS A 15 -8.06 -19.39 8.89
CA CYS A 15 -9.29 -19.46 8.11
C CYS A 15 -10.48 -19.98 8.96
N ARG A 16 -10.65 -19.41 10.17
CA ARG A 16 -11.65 -19.79 11.17
C ARG A 16 -12.26 -18.60 11.93
N GLN A 17 -11.79 -17.38 11.69
CA GLN A 17 -12.09 -16.19 12.49
C GLN A 17 -12.98 -15.18 11.77
N GLY A 18 -13.18 -15.29 10.44
CA GLY A 18 -13.86 -14.29 9.62
C GLY A 18 -15.28 -13.98 10.08
N LYS A 19 -16.06 -14.95 10.56
CA LYS A 19 -17.41 -14.69 11.13
C LYS A 19 -17.35 -13.76 12.35
N ALA A 20 -16.38 -13.99 13.25
CA ALA A 20 -16.25 -13.20 14.46
C ALA A 20 -15.70 -11.80 14.15
N GLN A 21 -14.71 -11.70 13.26
CA GLN A 21 -14.16 -10.44 12.78
C GLN A 21 -15.23 -9.59 12.06
N LEU A 22 -15.97 -10.19 11.12
CA LEU A 22 -17.05 -9.53 10.39
C LEU A 22 -18.19 -9.07 11.32
N ALA A 23 -18.55 -9.86 12.33
CA ALA A 23 -19.54 -9.46 13.34
C ALA A 23 -19.12 -8.19 14.11
N ALA A 24 -17.82 -7.94 14.31
CA ALA A 24 -17.33 -6.71 14.92
C ALA A 24 -17.55 -5.50 13.98
N LEU A 25 -17.27 -5.65 12.68
CA LEU A 25 -17.50 -4.59 11.69
C LEU A 25 -18.99 -4.31 11.47
N MET A 26 -19.85 -5.33 11.53
CA MET A 26 -21.31 -5.15 11.52
C MET A 26 -21.80 -4.31 12.70
N LYS A 27 -21.21 -4.47 13.89
CA LYS A 27 -21.52 -3.61 15.05
C LYS A 27 -21.07 -2.17 14.82
N ALA A 28 -19.90 -1.94 14.21
CA ALA A 28 -19.48 -0.60 13.82
C ALA A 28 -20.46 0.03 12.81
N LYS A 29 -20.93 -0.75 11.83
CA LYS A 29 -21.94 -0.31 10.86
C LYS A 29 -23.27 0.07 11.52
N GLN A 30 -23.72 -0.68 12.53
CA GLN A 30 -24.91 -0.33 13.32
C GLN A 30 -24.76 0.99 14.09
N GLN A 31 -23.52 1.40 14.38
CA GLN A 31 -23.21 2.70 14.99
C GLN A 31 -22.98 3.81 13.94
N GLY A 32 -23.27 3.54 12.66
CA GLY A 32 -23.13 4.49 11.57
C GLY A 32 -21.73 4.56 10.94
N LEU A 33 -20.81 3.68 11.34
CA LEU A 33 -19.46 3.61 10.76
C LEU A 33 -19.37 2.45 9.77
N ASN A 34 -19.44 2.75 8.48
CA ASN A 34 -19.28 1.76 7.42
C ASN A 34 -17.79 1.50 7.16
N ILE A 35 -17.34 0.27 7.43
CA ILE A 35 -15.96 -0.20 7.24
C ILE A 35 -16.00 -1.42 6.33
N THR A 36 -15.28 -1.36 5.20
CA THR A 36 -15.13 -2.51 4.31
C THR A 36 -14.12 -3.51 4.87
N PRO A 37 -14.51 -4.78 5.11
CA PRO A 37 -13.54 -5.82 5.49
C PRO A 37 -12.61 -6.17 4.34
N VAL A 38 -11.32 -6.31 4.66
CA VAL A 38 -10.30 -6.82 3.74
C VAL A 38 -9.63 -8.03 4.39
N TRP A 39 -9.91 -9.23 3.90
CA TRP A 39 -9.22 -10.43 4.34
C TRP A 39 -7.82 -10.45 3.75
N ASN A 40 -6.78 -10.25 4.55
CA ASN A 40 -5.41 -10.23 4.08
C ASN A 40 -4.62 -11.42 4.61
N LYS A 41 -3.74 -11.98 3.78
CA LYS A 41 -2.77 -13.00 4.21
C LYS A 41 -1.58 -13.05 3.27
N SER A 42 -0.38 -12.99 3.84
CA SER A 42 0.85 -12.99 3.06
C SER A 42 1.26 -14.40 2.60
N HIS A 43 2.07 -14.48 1.53
CA HIS A 43 2.68 -15.73 1.08
C HIS A 43 3.46 -16.46 2.21
N ARG A 44 4.12 -15.69 3.09
CA ARG A 44 4.83 -16.21 4.26
C ARG A 44 3.88 -16.90 5.24
N GLU A 45 2.71 -16.32 5.49
CA GLU A 45 1.70 -16.90 6.37
C GLU A 45 1.04 -18.14 5.78
N HIS A 46 0.76 -18.13 4.48
CA HIS A 46 0.28 -19.31 3.76
C HIS A 46 1.24 -20.49 3.92
N THR A 47 2.52 -20.26 3.66
CA THR A 47 3.59 -21.26 3.80
C THR A 47 3.71 -21.78 5.24
N ILE A 48 3.70 -20.90 6.25
CA ILE A 48 3.85 -21.31 7.66
C ILE A 48 2.67 -22.18 8.14
N ILE A 49 1.45 -21.83 7.74
CA ILE A 49 0.24 -22.54 8.21
C ILE A 49 -0.07 -23.78 7.36
N GLY A 50 0.41 -23.83 6.12
CA GLY A 50 0.07 -24.89 5.17
C GLY A 50 -1.30 -24.67 4.52
N THR A 51 -1.61 -23.43 4.18
CA THR A 51 -2.84 -23.02 3.47
C THR A 51 -2.48 -22.38 2.13
N MET A 52 -3.43 -22.29 1.22
CA MET A 52 -3.28 -21.63 -0.10
C MET A 52 -4.16 -20.37 -0.19
N PRO A 53 -3.88 -19.41 -1.08
CA PRO A 53 -4.70 -18.20 -1.25
C PRO A 53 -6.20 -18.47 -1.43
N GLN A 54 -6.56 -19.57 -2.11
CA GLN A 54 -7.94 -20.03 -2.29
C GLN A 54 -8.64 -20.34 -0.96
N ASP A 55 -7.90 -20.71 0.10
CA ASP A 55 -8.47 -20.96 1.42
C ASP A 55 -8.98 -19.66 2.05
N THR A 56 -8.21 -18.58 1.93
CA THR A 56 -8.61 -17.24 2.41
C THR A 56 -9.86 -16.77 1.66
N ARG A 57 -9.91 -16.93 0.33
CA ARG A 57 -11.09 -16.57 -0.46
C ARG A 57 -12.34 -17.35 -0.05
N ARG A 58 -12.23 -18.68 0.09
CA ARG A 58 -13.35 -19.52 0.51
C ARG A 58 -13.85 -19.15 1.91
N GLU A 59 -12.94 -18.77 2.80
CA GLU A 59 -13.30 -18.35 4.15
C GLU A 59 -14.04 -17.02 4.17
N ALA A 60 -13.54 -16.01 3.44
CA ALA A 60 -14.19 -14.71 3.31
C ALA A 60 -15.63 -14.87 2.77
N ASP A 61 -15.80 -15.69 1.73
CA ASP A 61 -17.12 -15.96 1.13
C ASP A 61 -18.07 -16.65 2.09
N ALA A 62 -17.57 -17.66 2.79
CA ALA A 62 -18.36 -18.38 3.78
C ALA A 62 -18.75 -17.47 4.95
N ALA A 63 -17.87 -16.56 5.38
CA ALA A 63 -18.14 -15.60 6.45
C ALA A 63 -19.18 -14.56 6.01
N VAL A 64 -19.00 -13.94 4.84
CA VAL A 64 -19.95 -12.97 4.26
C VAL A 64 -21.33 -13.59 4.10
N ALA A 65 -21.42 -14.78 3.51
CA ALA A 65 -22.69 -15.48 3.33
C ALA A 65 -23.35 -15.84 4.67
N ALA A 66 -22.58 -16.36 5.63
CA ALA A 66 -23.12 -16.77 6.94
C ALA A 66 -23.57 -15.59 7.82
N CYS A 67 -22.93 -14.43 7.68
CA CYS A 67 -23.27 -13.22 8.42
C CYS A 67 -24.31 -12.35 7.71
N GLY A 68 -24.66 -12.67 6.45
CA GLY A 68 -25.57 -11.85 5.64
C GLY A 68 -25.00 -10.45 5.36
N TRP A 69 -23.70 -10.35 5.09
CA TRP A 69 -23.08 -9.08 4.76
C TRP A 69 -23.38 -8.69 3.31
N GLU A 70 -23.98 -7.51 3.13
CA GLU A 70 -24.41 -6.99 1.82
C GLU A 70 -23.48 -5.89 1.27
N GLY A 71 -22.46 -5.49 2.04
CA GLY A 71 -21.49 -4.48 1.61
C GLY A 71 -20.37 -5.06 0.75
N SER A 72 -19.50 -4.18 0.25
CA SER A 72 -18.25 -4.61 -0.38
C SER A 72 -17.38 -5.38 0.62
N TYR A 73 -16.56 -6.28 0.11
CA TYR A 73 -15.47 -6.91 0.84
C TYR A 73 -14.37 -7.29 -0.14
N PHE A 74 -13.14 -7.42 0.36
CA PHE A 74 -11.99 -7.77 -0.46
C PHE A 74 -11.16 -8.88 0.17
N VAL A 75 -10.38 -9.56 -0.66
CA VAL A 75 -9.32 -10.49 -0.28
C VAL A 75 -8.00 -9.93 -0.81
N ASP A 76 -7.11 -9.59 0.10
CA ASP A 76 -5.81 -9.00 -0.19
C ASP A 76 -4.71 -10.07 -0.28
N ALA A 77 -4.01 -10.03 -1.42
CA ALA A 77 -2.72 -10.65 -1.63
C ALA A 77 -1.63 -9.78 -0.98
N ASP A 78 -1.39 -10.05 0.30
CA ASP A 78 -0.52 -9.23 1.14
C ASP A 78 0.97 -9.51 0.86
N HIS A 79 1.79 -8.45 0.83
CA HIS A 79 3.23 -8.49 0.52
C HIS A 79 3.60 -9.34 -0.71
N ILE A 80 3.13 -8.96 -1.90
CA ILE A 80 3.42 -9.68 -3.14
C ILE A 80 4.46 -9.03 -4.03
N GLY A 81 5.16 -9.86 -4.80
CA GLY A 81 6.03 -9.49 -5.91
C GLY A 81 5.90 -10.47 -7.07
N LEU A 82 6.69 -10.29 -8.13
CA LEU A 82 6.64 -11.16 -9.32
C LEU A 82 6.93 -12.65 -9.01
N ALA A 83 7.62 -12.93 -7.91
CA ALA A 83 7.97 -14.29 -7.52
C ALA A 83 6.79 -15.11 -6.98
N ASN A 84 5.75 -14.47 -6.44
CA ASN A 84 4.65 -15.16 -5.74
C ASN A 84 3.25 -14.72 -6.19
N VAL A 85 3.10 -13.59 -6.88
CA VAL A 85 1.81 -13.00 -7.26
C VAL A 85 0.91 -13.98 -8.02
N GLU A 86 1.48 -14.85 -8.84
CA GLU A 86 0.73 -15.80 -9.68
C GLU A 86 -0.23 -16.67 -8.87
N GLU A 87 0.17 -17.08 -7.66
CA GLU A 87 -0.64 -17.93 -6.78
C GLU A 87 -1.90 -17.21 -6.25
N PHE A 88 -1.89 -15.87 -6.25
CA PHE A 88 -2.92 -15.02 -5.66
C PHE A 88 -3.91 -14.47 -6.69
N ILE A 89 -3.54 -14.42 -7.97
CA ILE A 89 -4.30 -13.73 -9.04
C ILE A 89 -5.76 -14.19 -9.08
N GLU A 90 -6.03 -15.48 -8.99
CA GLU A 90 -7.40 -16.00 -9.06
C GLU A 90 -8.21 -15.80 -7.77
N SER A 91 -7.56 -15.67 -6.61
CA SER A 91 -8.22 -15.74 -5.30
C SER A 91 -8.42 -14.39 -4.61
N SER A 92 -7.67 -13.37 -5.03
CA SER A 92 -7.66 -12.06 -4.36
C SER A 92 -8.55 -11.09 -5.12
N ASP A 93 -8.71 -9.84 -4.71
CA ASP A 93 -9.27 -8.68 -5.46
C ASP A 93 -8.70 -7.34 -4.94
N PHE A 94 -7.76 -7.44 -4.00
CA PHE A 94 -6.87 -6.40 -3.53
C PHE A 94 -5.43 -6.95 -3.62
N PHE A 95 -4.47 -6.12 -4.01
CA PHE A 95 -3.06 -6.50 -4.04
C PHE A 95 -2.16 -5.44 -3.42
N THR A 96 -1.35 -5.88 -2.46
CA THR A 96 -0.32 -5.08 -1.81
C THR A 96 1.03 -5.34 -2.47
N LEU A 97 1.44 -4.42 -3.33
CA LEU A 97 2.68 -4.49 -4.11
C LEU A 97 3.87 -4.13 -3.23
N ASP A 98 4.64 -5.14 -2.79
CA ASP A 98 5.81 -4.93 -1.95
C ASP A 98 7.03 -4.60 -2.81
N VAL A 99 7.59 -3.40 -2.58
CA VAL A 99 8.77 -2.93 -3.31
C VAL A 99 9.90 -2.46 -2.39
N ALA A 100 9.84 -2.81 -1.10
CA ALA A 100 10.82 -2.34 -0.11
C ALA A 100 12.26 -2.75 -0.45
N ASP A 101 12.46 -3.99 -0.95
CA ASP A 101 13.78 -4.52 -1.32
C ASP A 101 14.47 -3.73 -2.44
N PHE A 102 13.72 -2.99 -3.26
CA PHE A 102 14.26 -2.20 -4.38
C PHE A 102 14.55 -0.74 -4.01
N ILE A 103 14.21 -0.31 -2.79
CA ILE A 103 14.42 1.07 -2.35
C ILE A 103 15.90 1.30 -2.03
N GLY A 104 16.48 2.33 -2.65
CA GLY A 104 17.90 2.65 -2.57
C GLY A 104 18.76 1.97 -3.64
N GLU A 105 18.20 1.05 -4.41
CA GLU A 105 18.85 0.52 -5.61
C GLU A 105 18.73 1.54 -6.76
N PRO A 106 19.85 1.83 -7.46
CA PRO A 106 19.85 2.87 -8.49
C PRO A 106 19.04 2.44 -9.71
N ALA A 107 18.09 3.30 -10.11
CA ALA A 107 17.44 3.18 -11.41
C ALA A 107 18.40 3.52 -12.57
N ASP A 108 18.03 3.14 -13.80
CA ASP A 108 18.81 3.50 -14.99
C ASP A 108 18.97 5.03 -15.11
N LYS A 109 20.19 5.47 -15.45
CA LYS A 109 20.50 6.91 -15.57
C LYS A 109 19.58 7.64 -16.56
N SER A 110 19.14 6.95 -17.62
CA SER A 110 18.18 7.48 -18.58
C SER A 110 16.80 7.71 -17.97
N ASP A 111 16.35 6.81 -17.08
CA ASP A 111 15.08 6.95 -16.37
C ASP A 111 15.16 8.10 -15.38
N VAL A 112 16.23 8.17 -14.57
CA VAL A 112 16.47 9.27 -13.64
C VAL A 112 16.49 10.61 -14.37
N ASN A 113 17.15 10.69 -15.53
CA ASN A 113 17.17 11.92 -16.33
C ASN A 113 15.79 12.26 -16.90
N SER A 114 15.01 11.27 -17.33
CA SER A 114 13.66 11.49 -17.86
C SER A 114 12.71 11.98 -16.76
N PHE A 115 12.76 11.34 -15.59
CA PHE A 115 12.02 11.77 -14.40
C PHE A 115 12.39 13.20 -14.00
N PHE A 116 13.70 13.50 -13.95
CA PHE A 116 14.18 14.85 -13.68
C PHE A 116 13.64 15.86 -14.69
N GLN A 117 13.75 15.60 -16.00
CA GLN A 117 13.27 16.55 -17.01
C GLN A 117 11.77 16.82 -16.92
N LYS A 118 10.98 15.82 -16.54
CA LYS A 118 9.53 15.92 -16.35
C LYS A 118 9.14 16.73 -15.11
N HIS A 119 9.89 16.54 -14.02
CA HIS A 119 9.56 17.12 -12.71
C HIS A 119 10.42 18.34 -12.31
N LYS A 120 11.37 18.78 -13.14
CA LYS A 120 12.21 19.97 -12.88
C LYS A 120 11.43 21.28 -12.66
N LYS A 121 10.15 21.32 -13.07
CA LYS A 121 9.24 22.45 -12.80
C LYS A 121 9.02 22.69 -11.31
N PHE A 122 9.28 21.69 -10.47
CA PHE A 122 9.19 21.79 -9.01
C PHE A 122 10.49 22.30 -8.36
N ILE A 123 11.54 22.61 -9.13
CA ILE A 123 12.77 23.22 -8.59
C ILE A 123 12.44 24.61 -8.04
N GLY A 124 12.96 24.90 -6.85
CA GLY A 124 12.67 26.10 -6.07
C GLY A 124 11.82 25.77 -4.86
N SER A 125 10.83 26.62 -4.59
CA SER A 125 10.01 26.53 -3.39
C SER A 125 8.79 25.62 -3.61
N LEU A 126 8.69 24.53 -2.86
CA LEU A 126 7.53 23.64 -2.84
C LEU A 126 6.77 23.80 -1.52
N ALA A 127 5.51 24.23 -1.60
CA ALA A 127 4.56 24.18 -0.49
C ALA A 127 3.62 23.00 -0.69
N ILE A 128 3.29 22.30 0.38
CA ILE A 128 2.30 21.22 0.41
C ILE A 128 1.16 21.71 1.30
N ASP A 129 -0.06 21.73 0.78
CA ASP A 129 -1.22 22.17 1.55
C ASP A 129 -1.43 21.28 2.78
N GLY A 130 -1.52 21.89 3.96
CA GLY A 130 -1.58 21.17 5.23
C GLY A 130 -0.23 20.90 5.89
N VAL A 131 0.89 21.28 5.26
CA VAL A 131 2.23 21.27 5.87
C VAL A 131 2.72 22.71 6.02
N ASP A 132 3.01 23.13 7.26
CA ASP A 132 3.47 24.50 7.56
C ASP A 132 4.84 24.84 6.96
N GLU A 133 5.65 23.81 6.68
CA GLU A 133 6.99 23.96 6.13
C GLU A 133 6.96 24.14 4.60
N THR A 134 7.76 25.09 4.13
CA THR A 134 8.07 25.22 2.70
C THR A 134 9.40 24.57 2.41
N PHE A 135 9.44 23.71 1.39
CA PHE A 135 10.61 22.91 1.06
C PHE A 135 11.40 23.49 -0.11
N ASP A 136 12.72 23.64 0.06
CA ASP A 136 13.62 23.93 -1.06
C ASP A 136 13.92 22.65 -1.86
N ILE A 137 13.56 22.67 -3.14
CA ILE A 137 13.75 21.60 -4.10
C ILE A 137 14.89 21.99 -5.03
N THR A 138 16.06 21.42 -4.78
CA THR A 138 17.21 21.57 -5.68
C THR A 138 17.23 20.46 -6.72
N GLU A 139 17.93 20.68 -7.84
CA GLU A 139 18.20 19.61 -8.81
C GLU A 139 18.83 18.38 -8.14
N LYS A 140 19.80 18.58 -7.25
CA LYS A 140 20.45 17.49 -6.52
C LYS A 140 19.42 16.68 -5.73
N ARG A 141 18.54 17.36 -4.97
CA ARG A 141 17.51 16.70 -4.17
C ARG A 141 16.55 15.87 -5.04
N LEU A 142 16.03 16.45 -6.13
CA LEU A 142 15.13 15.76 -7.05
C LEU A 142 15.79 14.51 -7.65
N ARG A 143 17.05 14.61 -8.06
CA ARG A 143 17.80 13.45 -8.59
C ARG A 143 18.03 12.38 -7.53
N THR A 144 18.42 12.76 -6.31
CA THR A 144 18.62 11.80 -5.21
C THR A 144 17.33 11.06 -4.86
N ILE A 145 16.18 11.73 -4.88
CA ILE A 145 14.89 11.09 -4.66
C ILE A 145 14.59 10.09 -5.78
N ALA A 146 14.80 10.48 -7.04
CA ALA A 146 14.62 9.58 -8.18
C ALA A 146 15.56 8.37 -8.11
N GLU A 147 16.85 8.56 -7.78
CA GLU A 147 17.81 7.48 -7.62
C GLU A 147 17.42 6.51 -6.49
N LYS A 148 16.76 7.00 -5.44
CA LYS A 148 16.35 6.20 -4.28
C LYS A 148 15.06 5.41 -4.51
N PHE A 149 14.06 5.97 -5.21
CA PHE A 149 12.71 5.37 -5.25
C PHE A 149 12.23 4.96 -6.64
N LEU A 150 12.83 5.48 -7.73
CA LEU A 150 12.29 5.25 -9.06
C LEU A 150 12.33 3.77 -9.45
N LEU A 151 13.37 3.03 -9.07
CA LEU A 151 13.43 1.60 -9.36
C LEU A 151 12.30 0.84 -8.66
N ALA A 152 12.08 1.10 -7.37
CA ALA A 152 11.00 0.48 -6.60
C ALA A 152 9.63 0.72 -7.24
N VAL A 153 9.33 1.97 -7.63
CA VAL A 153 8.07 2.30 -8.31
C VAL A 153 7.95 1.61 -9.68
N LYS A 154 9.04 1.49 -10.43
CA LYS A 154 9.06 0.71 -11.70
C LYS A 154 8.81 -0.78 -11.46
N GLN A 155 9.26 -1.35 -10.34
CA GLN A 155 8.91 -2.72 -9.98
C GLN A 155 7.44 -2.87 -9.61
N ALA A 156 6.87 -1.92 -8.85
CA ALA A 156 5.43 -1.87 -8.61
C ALA A 156 4.66 -1.84 -9.94
N GLY A 157 5.09 -1.02 -10.90
CA GLY A 157 4.50 -0.96 -12.23
C GLY A 157 4.55 -2.29 -12.99
N LYS A 158 5.66 -3.05 -12.87
CA LYS A 158 5.76 -4.39 -13.47
C LYS A 158 4.80 -5.38 -12.83
N ILE A 159 4.68 -5.39 -11.50
CA ILE A 159 3.76 -6.28 -10.77
C ILE A 159 2.32 -5.92 -11.13
N TYR A 160 1.97 -4.63 -11.09
CA TYR A 160 0.65 -4.12 -11.50
C TYR A 160 0.28 -4.59 -12.92
N ARG A 161 1.16 -4.38 -13.91
CA ARG A 161 0.89 -4.78 -15.30
C ARG A 161 0.76 -6.30 -15.47
N HIS A 162 1.48 -7.09 -14.68
CA HIS A 162 1.32 -8.55 -14.66
C HIS A 162 -0.07 -8.96 -14.17
N ILE A 163 -0.54 -8.35 -13.08
CA ILE A 163 -1.89 -8.57 -12.54
C ILE A 163 -2.96 -8.09 -13.53
N GLU A 164 -2.78 -6.88 -14.08
CA GLU A 164 -3.68 -6.27 -15.06
C GLU A 164 -3.85 -7.14 -16.30
N ALA A 165 -2.79 -7.77 -16.80
CA ALA A 165 -2.87 -8.68 -17.95
C ALA A 165 -3.79 -9.88 -17.70
N ALA A 166 -3.90 -10.35 -16.44
CA ALA A 166 -4.77 -11.45 -16.09
C ALA A 166 -6.20 -11.00 -15.70
N ARG A 167 -6.33 -9.81 -15.10
CA ARG A 167 -7.55 -9.39 -14.38
C ARG A 167 -8.29 -8.26 -15.06
N GLY A 168 -7.60 -7.43 -15.84
CA GLY A 168 -8.07 -6.14 -16.32
C GLY A 168 -7.92 -5.03 -15.26
N ALA A 169 -7.59 -3.82 -15.72
CA ALA A 169 -7.21 -2.66 -14.89
C ALA A 169 -8.22 -2.33 -13.78
N ASP A 170 -9.51 -2.43 -14.09
CA ASP A 170 -10.60 -1.99 -13.21
C ASP A 170 -11.21 -3.11 -12.36
N ASN A 171 -10.56 -4.27 -12.26
CA ASN A 171 -11.11 -5.44 -11.56
C ASN A 171 -10.42 -5.78 -10.25
N PHE A 172 -9.55 -4.89 -9.73
CA PHE A 172 -8.91 -5.06 -8.43
C PHE A 172 -8.56 -3.71 -7.79
N VAL A 173 -8.19 -3.74 -6.51
CA VAL A 173 -7.61 -2.62 -5.76
C VAL A 173 -6.09 -2.79 -5.70
N THR A 174 -5.35 -1.68 -5.87
CA THR A 174 -3.88 -1.68 -5.81
C THR A 174 -3.42 -0.84 -4.63
N GLU A 175 -2.58 -1.43 -3.79
CA GLU A 175 -1.77 -0.76 -2.78
C GLU A 175 -0.29 -0.82 -3.19
N VAL A 176 0.45 0.27 -2.99
CA VAL A 176 1.92 0.25 -3.11
C VAL A 176 2.51 0.29 -1.71
N SER A 177 3.25 -0.74 -1.32
CA SER A 177 3.89 -0.81 0.00
C SER A 177 5.38 -0.49 -0.03
N MET A 178 5.80 0.36 0.91
CA MET A 178 7.18 0.80 1.15
C MET A 178 7.52 0.82 2.64
N ASP A 179 6.79 0.04 3.44
CA ASP A 179 6.84 0.06 4.91
C ASP A 179 7.98 -0.78 5.49
N GLU A 180 8.52 -1.76 4.76
CA GLU A 180 9.66 -2.58 5.18
C GLU A 180 11.03 -1.92 4.87
N THR A 181 11.13 -0.59 4.85
CA THR A 181 12.39 0.14 4.65
C THR A 181 13.10 0.54 5.95
N LEU A 182 14.40 0.88 5.83
CA LEU A 182 15.21 1.33 6.98
C LEU A 182 14.85 2.73 7.46
N LEU A 183 14.47 3.64 6.55
CA LEU A 183 14.23 5.05 6.85
C LEU A 183 12.83 5.46 6.39
N PRO A 184 12.13 6.29 7.19
CA PRO A 184 10.84 6.83 6.79
C PRO A 184 10.99 7.72 5.55
N GLN A 185 9.91 7.81 4.77
CA GLN A 185 9.82 8.76 3.68
C GLN A 185 9.48 10.15 4.24
N THR A 186 10.19 11.19 3.78
CA THR A 186 9.81 12.58 4.07
C THR A 186 8.61 13.00 3.21
N PRO A 187 7.85 14.05 3.57
CA PRO A 187 6.73 14.54 2.75
C PRO A 187 7.13 14.87 1.30
N VAL A 188 8.33 15.39 1.09
CA VAL A 188 8.86 15.66 -0.27
C VAL A 188 9.20 14.37 -1.01
N GLU A 189 9.75 13.37 -0.33
CA GLU A 189 9.96 12.05 -0.94
C GLU A 189 8.61 11.42 -1.30
N MET A 190 7.64 11.47 -0.41
CA MET A 190 6.28 10.97 -0.64
C MET A 190 5.64 11.64 -1.86
N PHE A 191 5.73 12.96 -1.98
CA PHE A 191 5.22 13.72 -3.13
C PHE A 191 5.79 13.20 -4.46
N PHE A 192 7.10 13.00 -4.54
CA PHE A 192 7.75 12.52 -5.76
C PHE A 192 7.57 11.01 -5.97
N ILE A 193 7.35 10.22 -4.92
CA ILE A 193 6.94 8.82 -5.02
C ILE A 193 5.56 8.73 -5.68
N LEU A 194 4.58 9.50 -5.21
CA LEU A 194 3.24 9.54 -5.81
C LEU A 194 3.29 10.04 -7.26
N ALA A 195 4.13 11.04 -7.55
CA ALA A 195 4.37 11.48 -8.93
C ALA A 195 4.96 10.36 -9.81
N ALA A 196 5.88 9.56 -9.27
CA ALA A 196 6.43 8.40 -9.98
C ALA A 196 5.39 7.28 -10.18
N ILE A 197 4.52 7.03 -9.19
CA ILE A 197 3.43 6.04 -9.27
C ILE A 197 2.44 6.44 -10.37
N ALA A 198 2.08 7.73 -10.42
CA ALA A 198 1.25 8.29 -11.47
C ALA A 198 1.92 8.21 -12.86
N ASP A 199 3.24 8.44 -12.92
CA ASP A 199 4.02 8.32 -14.16
C ASP A 199 4.09 6.89 -14.69
N GLU A 200 4.13 5.89 -13.81
CA GLU A 200 4.06 4.46 -14.16
C GLU A 200 2.63 4.00 -14.51
N GLY A 201 1.63 4.87 -14.35
CA GLY A 201 0.24 4.58 -14.67
C GLY A 201 -0.43 3.62 -13.70
N ILE A 202 0.05 3.54 -12.45
CA ILE A 202 -0.51 2.66 -11.44
C ILE A 202 -1.71 3.37 -10.77
N PRO A 203 -2.94 2.84 -10.86
CA PRO A 203 -4.12 3.40 -10.19
C PRO A 203 -4.14 2.99 -8.71
N ALA A 204 -3.08 3.34 -7.98
CA ALA A 204 -2.96 3.04 -6.55
C ALA A 204 -4.07 3.78 -5.76
N GLN A 205 -4.80 3.05 -4.92
CA GLN A 205 -5.84 3.60 -4.06
C GLN A 205 -5.35 3.78 -2.62
N THR A 206 -4.29 3.07 -2.25
CA THR A 206 -3.63 3.17 -0.95
C THR A 206 -2.10 3.08 -1.11
N ILE A 207 -1.39 3.59 -0.12
CA ILE A 207 0.07 3.54 -0.02
C ILE A 207 0.43 3.25 1.44
N ALA A 208 1.40 2.36 1.67
CA ALA A 208 1.88 2.02 2.99
C ALA A 208 3.32 2.54 3.18
N PRO A 209 3.50 3.71 3.81
CA PRO A 209 4.83 4.28 4.08
C PRO A 209 5.48 3.68 5.33
N LYS A 210 6.77 3.96 5.48
CA LYS A 210 7.52 3.72 6.72
C LYS A 210 7.43 4.96 7.60
N PHE A 211 7.08 4.76 8.87
CA PHE A 211 7.19 5.79 9.92
C PHE A 211 8.41 5.58 10.82
N THR A 212 8.89 6.65 11.46
CA THR A 212 9.85 6.57 12.55
C THR A 212 9.30 5.73 13.71
N GLY A 213 10.19 5.09 14.45
CA GLY A 213 9.83 4.16 15.52
C GLY A 213 9.59 2.76 15.00
N ARG A 214 8.94 1.93 15.82
CA ARG A 214 8.77 0.49 15.56
C ARG A 214 7.33 0.05 15.78
N PHE A 215 6.78 -0.58 14.75
CA PHE A 215 5.48 -1.25 14.74
C PHE A 215 5.72 -2.76 14.86
N ASN A 216 6.12 -3.21 16.06
CA ASN A 216 6.44 -4.62 16.30
C ASN A 216 5.16 -5.46 16.41
N LYS A 217 5.23 -6.70 15.92
CA LYS A 217 4.07 -7.62 15.96
C LYS A 217 3.63 -7.90 17.40
N GLY A 218 2.34 -7.66 17.68
CA GLY A 218 1.68 -8.02 18.93
C GLY A 218 1.95 -7.09 20.13
N VAL A 219 2.55 -5.91 19.90
CA VAL A 219 2.79 -4.90 20.94
C VAL A 219 2.45 -3.51 20.42
N ASP A 220 2.30 -2.56 21.35
CA ASP A 220 2.05 -1.15 21.02
C ASP A 220 3.27 -0.49 20.34
N TYR A 221 3.05 0.67 19.73
CA TYR A 221 4.09 1.48 19.09
C TYR A 221 5.23 1.79 20.07
N VAL A 222 6.47 1.66 19.58
CA VAL A 222 7.67 2.03 20.34
C VAL A 222 8.43 3.12 19.61
N GLY A 223 8.32 4.35 20.12
CA GLY A 223 9.02 5.53 19.61
C GLY A 223 8.48 6.82 20.20
N ASP A 224 8.82 7.95 19.55
CA ASP A 224 8.25 9.26 19.89
C ASP A 224 6.92 9.45 19.14
N VAL A 225 5.84 9.60 19.91
CA VAL A 225 4.48 9.79 19.36
C VAL A 225 4.31 11.17 18.72
N THR A 226 5.02 12.18 19.22
CA THR A 226 4.97 13.54 18.65
C THR A 226 5.60 13.55 17.27
N LEU A 227 6.74 12.87 17.11
CA LEU A 227 7.39 12.71 15.82
C LEU A 227 6.54 11.89 14.85
N PHE A 228 5.98 10.75 15.31
CA PHE A 228 5.06 9.95 14.51
C PHE A 228 3.85 10.78 14.03
N THR A 229 3.25 11.58 14.92
CA THR A 229 2.10 12.43 14.57
C THR A 229 2.47 13.42 13.46
N LYS A 230 3.62 14.08 13.57
CA LYS A 230 4.10 15.02 12.54
C LYS A 230 4.33 14.32 11.19
N GLU A 231 4.93 13.14 11.19
CA GLU A 231 5.16 12.36 9.96
C GLU A 231 3.82 11.91 9.35
N PHE A 232 2.93 11.35 10.17
CA PHE A 232 1.61 10.90 9.75
C PHE A 232 0.75 12.03 9.17
N GLU A 233 0.68 13.18 9.83
CA GLU A 233 -0.04 14.36 9.32
C GLU A 233 0.59 14.91 8.03
N GLY A 234 1.92 14.87 7.92
CA GLY A 234 2.63 15.26 6.70
C GLY A 234 2.30 14.33 5.52
N ASP A 235 2.25 13.03 5.74
CA ASP A 235 1.85 12.06 4.71
C ASP A 235 0.38 12.23 4.32
N LEU A 236 -0.52 12.45 5.29
CA LEU A 236 -1.92 12.76 5.03
C LEU A 236 -2.10 14.00 4.15
N ALA A 237 -1.33 15.06 4.42
CA ALA A 237 -1.34 16.28 3.62
C ALA A 237 -0.86 16.05 2.17
N VAL A 238 0.08 15.12 1.97
CA VAL A 238 0.60 14.78 0.64
C VAL A 238 -0.38 13.95 -0.18
N VAL A 239 -1.17 13.08 0.44
CA VAL A 239 -2.15 12.20 -0.25
C VAL A 239 -3.55 12.81 -0.43
N ALA A 240 -3.83 13.95 0.20
CA ALA A 240 -5.12 14.64 0.17
C ALA A 240 -5.42 15.31 -1.20
#